data_AF-A0AA49GE84-F1
#
_entry.id   AF-A0AA49GE84-F1
#
_cell.length_a   1.000
_cell.length_b   1.000
_cell.length_c   1.000
_cell.angle_alpha   90.00
_cell.angle_beta   90.00
_cell.angle_gamma   90.00
#
_symmetry.space_group_name_H-M   'P 1'
#
loop_
_entity.id
_entity.type
_entity.pdbx_description
1 polymer ?
#
loop_
_entity_poly.entity_id
_entity_poly.type
_entity_poly.pdbx_seq_one_letter_code
_entity_poly.pdbx_strand_id
1 'polypeptide(L)'
;MEKFGLSILLLVLGTYGYLGAIITLSNIHKASKNGFPTKISKIENKNSESIGYIATYIIPFAFQSFNNWLDLVSICFIIFIIYRVYINSSLLLINPVLNLRYSIFEFEYMEGEKIRNGILISKEKDLQEDDSIKLYSIGNKMFYSIKINEK
;
A
#
# COMPACT_ATOMS: atom_id res chain seq x y z
N MET A 1 -0.44 30.26 -23.71
CA MET A 1 -0.98 28.92 -23.36
C MET A 1 0.16 27.97 -22.92
N GLU A 2 1.01 28.39 -21.98
CA GLU A 2 2.23 27.61 -21.61
C GLU A 2 2.23 27.05 -20.19
N LYS A 3 1.17 27.27 -19.40
CA LYS A 3 1.15 26.92 -17.96
C LYS A 3 0.46 25.59 -17.61
N PHE A 4 -0.08 24.85 -18.59
CA PHE A 4 -0.88 23.64 -18.32
C PHE A 4 -0.21 22.31 -18.70
N GLY A 5 0.89 22.32 -19.46
CA GLY A 5 1.53 21.11 -19.98
C GLY A 5 1.98 20.14 -18.88
N LEU A 6 2.65 20.66 -17.85
CA LEU A 6 3.11 19.85 -16.72
C LEU A 6 1.95 19.25 -15.91
N SER A 7 0.91 20.04 -15.62
CA SER A 7 -0.26 19.56 -14.87
C SER A 7 -1.02 18.48 -15.64
N ILE A 8 -1.18 18.63 -16.95
CA ILE A 8 -1.80 17.62 -17.81
C ILE A 8 -0.96 16.33 -17.82
N LEU A 9 0.36 16.45 -17.96
CA LEU A 9 1.27 15.29 -17.93
C LEU A 9 1.20 14.55 -16.59
N LEU A 10 1.22 15.28 -15.48
CA LEU A 10 1.09 14.69 -14.13
C LEU A 10 -0.26 14.01 -13.93
N LEU A 11 -1.35 14.59 -14.47
CA LEU A 11 -2.68 13.98 -14.46
C LEU A 11 -2.71 12.67 -15.27
N VAL A 12 -2.11 12.65 -16.46
CA VAL A 12 -2.04 11.44 -17.29
C VAL A 12 -1.22 10.35 -16.60
N LEU A 13 -0.06 10.70 -16.05
CA LEU A 13 0.76 9.75 -15.28
C LEU A 13 0.03 9.24 -14.03
N GLY A 14 -0.65 10.13 -13.30
CA GLY A 14 -1.42 9.78 -12.11
C GLY A 14 -2.58 8.84 -12.42
N THR A 15 -3.35 9.13 -13.48
CA THR A 15 -4.45 8.27 -13.93
C THR A 15 -3.96 6.92 -14.45
N TYR A 16 -2.87 6.89 -15.23
CA TYR A 16 -2.25 5.65 -15.67
C TYR A 16 -1.78 4.79 -14.49
N GLY A 17 -1.07 5.38 -13.53
CA GLY A 17 -0.64 4.69 -12.32
C GLY A 17 -1.80 4.16 -11.47
N TYR A 18 -2.86 4.96 -11.32
CA TYR A 18 -4.07 4.57 -10.59
C TYR A 18 -4.78 3.37 -11.24
N LEU A 19 -4.95 3.39 -12.57
CA LEU A 19 -5.53 2.27 -13.32
C LEU A 19 -4.66 1.01 -13.19
N GLY A 20 -3.34 1.14 -13.34
CA GLY A 20 -2.39 0.04 -13.16
C GLY A 20 -2.48 -0.59 -11.76
N ALA A 21 -2.60 0.22 -10.71
CA ALA A 21 -2.79 -0.25 -9.34
C ALA A 21 -4.10 -1.03 -9.17
N ILE A 22 -5.22 -0.54 -9.72
CA ILE A 22 -6.52 -1.24 -9.65
C ILE A 22 -6.44 -2.60 -10.35
N ILE A 23 -5.85 -2.65 -11.55
CA ILE A 23 -5.70 -3.89 -12.32
C ILE A 23 -4.84 -4.90 -11.54
N THR A 24 -3.72 -4.44 -11.01
CA THR A 24 -2.79 -5.27 -10.22
C THR A 24 -3.48 -5.86 -8.99
N LEU A 25 -4.19 -5.04 -8.19
CA LEU A 25 -4.92 -5.51 -7.01
C LEU A 25 -6.07 -6.45 -7.36
N SER A 26 -6.76 -6.20 -8.49
CA SER A 26 -7.81 -7.10 -8.99
C SER A 26 -7.26 -8.47 -9.38
N ASN A 27 -6.09 -8.50 -10.04
CA ASN A 27 -5.41 -9.73 -10.40
C ASN A 27 -4.92 -10.49 -9.16
N ILE A 28 -4.34 -9.78 -8.18
CA ILE A 28 -3.96 -10.35 -6.87
C ILE A 28 -5.18 -10.97 -6.18
N HIS A 29 -6.31 -10.27 -6.13
CA HIS A 29 -7.53 -10.79 -5.51
C HIS A 29 -8.09 -12.03 -6.21
N LYS A 30 -7.96 -12.12 -7.54
CA LYS A 30 -8.35 -13.34 -8.27
C LYS A 30 -7.38 -14.49 -7.98
N ALA A 31 -6.08 -14.22 -7.97
CA ALA A 31 -5.04 -15.20 -7.68
C ALA A 31 -5.10 -15.71 -6.23
N SER A 32 -5.51 -14.86 -5.28
CA SER A 32 -5.58 -15.20 -3.86
C SER A 32 -6.60 -16.30 -3.53
N LYS A 33 -7.49 -16.66 -4.47
CA LYS A 33 -8.34 -17.85 -4.36
C LYS A 33 -7.54 -19.15 -4.23
N ASN A 34 -6.34 -19.16 -4.80
CA ASN A 34 -5.35 -20.25 -4.73
C ASN A 34 -4.41 -20.11 -3.52
N GLY A 35 -4.69 -19.19 -2.59
CA GLY A 35 -3.98 -19.07 -1.32
C GLY A 35 -4.23 -20.28 -0.41
N PHE A 36 -3.38 -20.43 0.60
CA PHE A 36 -3.47 -21.51 1.58
C PHE A 36 -4.24 -21.04 2.83
N PRO A 37 -5.04 -21.92 3.45
CA PRO A 37 -5.74 -21.57 4.69
C PRO A 37 -4.72 -21.44 5.83
N THR A 38 -4.86 -20.38 6.62
CA THR A 38 -4.08 -20.18 7.85
C THR A 38 -4.95 -19.51 8.90
N LYS A 39 -4.57 -19.73 10.16
CA LYS A 39 -5.15 -19.05 11.31
C LYS A 39 -4.24 -17.91 11.72
N ILE A 40 -4.83 -16.76 12.04
CA ILE A 40 -4.10 -15.58 12.52
C ILE A 40 -3.73 -15.82 13.99
N SER A 41 -2.45 -15.74 14.32
CA SER A 41 -1.96 -15.89 15.70
C SER A 41 -1.93 -14.56 16.46
N LYS A 42 -1.61 -13.48 15.75
CA LYS A 42 -1.57 -12.11 16.29
C LYS A 42 -1.80 -11.15 15.14
N ILE A 43 -2.48 -10.03 15.41
CA ILE A 43 -2.73 -9.02 14.39
C ILE A 43 -2.73 -7.61 14.98
N GLU A 44 -2.13 -6.68 14.26
CA GLU A 44 -2.07 -5.27 14.61
C GLU A 44 -2.47 -4.42 13.41
N ASN A 45 -3.42 -3.52 13.59
CA ASN A 45 -3.88 -2.61 12.55
C ASN A 45 -2.86 -1.48 12.35
N LYS A 46 -2.36 -1.33 11.12
CA LYS A 46 -1.36 -0.33 10.74
C LYS A 46 -1.94 0.83 9.95
N ASN A 47 -3.27 0.91 9.82
CA ASN A 47 -3.96 1.97 9.08
C ASN A 47 -3.72 3.36 9.70
N SER A 48 -3.57 3.46 11.02
CA SER A 48 -3.33 4.73 11.73
C SER A 48 -1.97 5.34 11.42
N GLU A 49 -0.97 4.50 11.08
CA GLU A 49 0.35 4.98 10.66
C GLU A 49 0.26 5.79 9.36
N SER A 50 -0.75 5.56 8.52
CA SER A 50 -0.99 6.33 7.28
C SER A 50 -1.15 7.83 7.49
N ILE A 51 -1.65 8.26 8.65
CA ILE A 51 -1.83 9.69 8.97
C ILE A 51 -0.47 10.36 9.15
N GLY A 52 0.46 9.69 9.85
CA GLY A 52 1.84 10.17 10.02
C GLY A 52 2.54 10.39 8.68
N TYR A 53 2.30 9.49 7.71
CA TYR A 53 2.87 9.61 6.36
C TYR A 53 2.36 10.84 5.61
N ILE A 54 1.04 11.09 5.64
CA ILE A 54 0.48 12.29 5.02
C ILE A 54 1.12 13.53 5.65
N ALA A 55 1.26 13.55 6.97
CA ALA A 55 1.87 14.67 7.67
C ALA A 55 3.34 14.90 7.29
N THR A 56 4.14 13.85 7.16
CA THR A 56 5.57 13.96 6.84
C THR A 56 5.83 14.25 5.36
N TYR A 57 5.01 13.70 4.45
CA TYR A 57 5.31 13.74 3.01
C TYR A 57 4.42 14.67 2.18
N ILE A 58 3.21 15.02 2.64
CA ILE A 58 2.29 15.86 1.87
C ILE A 58 2.25 17.29 2.40
N ILE A 59 2.18 17.48 3.72
CA ILE A 59 2.02 18.80 4.34
C ILE A 59 3.12 19.79 3.92
N PRO A 60 4.43 19.45 3.92
CA PRO A 60 5.48 20.41 3.55
C PRO A 60 5.32 20.95 2.12
N PHE A 61 4.76 20.16 1.20
CA PHE A 61 4.60 20.55 -0.20
C PHE A 61 3.26 21.22 -0.49
N ALA A 62 2.23 20.96 0.32
CA ALA A 62 0.89 21.52 0.13
C ALA A 62 0.86 23.05 0.18
N PHE A 63 1.84 23.66 0.86
CA PHE A 63 1.94 25.12 1.03
C PHE A 63 3.12 25.74 0.25
N GLN A 64 3.89 24.93 -0.50
CA GLN A 64 5.01 25.41 -1.29
C GLN A 64 4.49 26.10 -2.57
N SER A 65 5.05 27.27 -2.91
CA SER A 65 4.80 27.91 -4.20
C SER A 65 5.75 27.38 -5.27
N PHE A 66 5.24 27.21 -6.51
CA PHE A 66 5.96 26.57 -7.62
C PHE A 66 6.24 27.55 -8.76
N ASN A 67 6.86 28.69 -8.44
CA ASN A 67 7.00 29.79 -9.39
C ASN A 67 8.37 29.81 -10.08
N ASN A 68 9.40 29.18 -9.49
CA ASN A 68 10.75 29.17 -10.04
C ASN A 68 11.12 27.79 -10.63
N TRP A 69 11.95 27.78 -11.68
CA TRP A 69 12.51 26.56 -12.27
C TRP A 69 13.34 25.75 -11.27
N LEU A 70 14.04 26.43 -10.35
CA LEU A 70 14.77 25.77 -9.27
C LEU A 70 13.84 25.02 -8.30
N ASP A 71 12.63 25.52 -8.07
CA ASP A 71 11.63 24.84 -7.23
C ASP A 71 11.21 23.52 -7.89
N LEU A 72 11.01 23.53 -9.22
CA LEU A 72 10.67 22.34 -9.99
C LEU A 72 11.76 21.26 -9.92
N VAL A 73 13.02 21.65 -10.12
CA VAL A 73 14.17 20.73 -10.03
C VAL A 73 14.28 20.13 -8.63
N SER A 74 14.10 20.95 -7.59
CA SER A 74 14.15 20.51 -6.19
C SER A 74 13.06 19.48 -5.88
N ILE A 75 11.85 19.67 -6.40
CA ILE A 75 10.74 18.72 -6.24
C ILE A 75 11.02 17.42 -6.98
N CYS A 76 11.49 17.46 -8.22
CA CYS A 76 11.87 16.25 -8.95
C CYS A 76 12.91 15.43 -8.18
N PHE A 77 13.89 16.11 -7.59
CA PHE A 77 14.92 15.46 -6.76
C PHE A 77 14.33 14.83 -5.50
N ILE A 78 13.43 15.53 -4.80
CA ILE A 78 12.76 14.98 -3.61
C ILE A 78 11.85 13.80 -3.97
N ILE A 79 11.04 13.91 -5.03
CA ILE A 79 10.20 12.81 -5.53
C ILE A 79 11.08 11.59 -5.86
N PHE A 80 12.26 11.80 -6.45
CA PHE A 80 13.20 10.73 -6.71
C PHE A 80 13.72 10.06 -5.44
N ILE A 81 14.10 10.83 -4.41
CA ILE A 81 14.51 10.28 -3.11
C ILE A 81 13.36 9.50 -2.48
N ILE A 82 12.16 10.07 -2.44
CA ILE A 82 10.96 9.42 -1.90
C ILE A 82 10.72 8.10 -2.65
N TYR A 83 10.77 8.12 -3.98
CA TYR A 83 10.65 6.92 -4.81
C TYR A 83 11.71 5.86 -4.47
N ARG A 84 12.98 6.25 -4.31
CA ARG A 84 14.07 5.33 -3.95
C ARG A 84 13.90 4.73 -2.56
N VAL A 85 13.48 5.51 -1.57
CA VAL A 85 13.16 5.02 -0.22
C VAL A 85 11.96 4.07 -0.29
N TYR A 86 10.97 4.40 -1.12
CA TYR A 86 9.74 3.63 -1.27
C TYR A 86 9.96 2.24 -1.87
N ILE A 87 10.81 2.10 -2.89
CA ILE A 87 11.12 0.79 -3.50
C ILE A 87 12.00 -0.11 -2.62
N ASN A 88 12.79 0.48 -1.71
CA ASN A 88 13.74 -0.25 -0.85
C ASN A 88 13.19 -0.56 0.54
N SER A 89 12.04 0.02 0.91
CA SER A 89 11.43 -0.18 2.21
C SER A 89 10.08 -0.87 2.06
N SER A 90 9.64 -1.59 3.10
CA SER A 90 8.30 -2.19 3.19
C SER A 90 7.16 -1.15 3.27
N LEU A 91 7.46 0.14 3.03
CA LEU A 91 6.57 1.30 3.06
C LEU A 91 5.51 1.33 1.95
N LEU A 92 5.54 0.37 1.04
CA LEU A 92 4.46 0.11 0.08
C LEU A 92 3.08 0.01 0.78
N LEU A 93 3.09 -0.31 2.07
CA LEU A 93 1.98 -0.63 2.93
C LEU A 93 1.45 0.53 3.79
N ILE A 94 1.97 1.75 3.64
CA ILE A 94 1.40 2.92 4.31
C ILE A 94 0.86 3.90 3.26
N ASN A 95 0.24 3.32 2.24
CA ASN A 95 -0.32 4.07 1.12
C ASN A 95 -1.75 4.49 1.45
N PRO A 96 -2.03 5.79 1.70
CA PRO A 96 -3.39 6.24 1.97
C PRO A 96 -4.37 5.88 0.85
N VAL A 97 -3.90 5.80 -0.40
CA VAL A 97 -4.72 5.36 -1.55
C VAL A 97 -5.12 3.88 -1.42
N LEU A 98 -4.24 3.03 -0.90
CA LEU A 98 -4.56 1.63 -0.64
C LEU A 98 -5.50 1.50 0.57
N ASN A 99 -5.24 2.28 1.62
CA ASN A 99 -6.04 2.34 2.85
C ASN A 99 -7.51 2.79 2.61
N LEU A 100 -7.80 3.45 1.48
CA LEU A 100 -9.18 3.76 1.09
C LEU A 100 -10.06 2.53 0.87
N ARG A 101 -9.47 1.40 0.43
CA ARG A 101 -10.23 0.19 0.05
C ARG A 101 -9.77 -1.07 0.75
N TYR A 102 -8.55 -1.08 1.27
CA TYR A 102 -7.93 -2.23 1.90
C TYR A 102 -7.38 -1.83 3.26
N SER A 103 -7.52 -2.70 4.25
CA SER A 103 -6.85 -2.55 5.53
C SER A 103 -5.53 -3.28 5.52
N ILE A 104 -4.59 -2.72 6.27
CA ILE A 104 -3.21 -3.17 6.32
C ILE A 104 -2.91 -3.55 7.75
N PHE A 105 -2.41 -4.77 7.92
CA PHE A 105 -2.12 -5.31 9.22
C PHE A 105 -0.70 -5.85 9.25
N GLU A 106 -0.02 -5.66 10.37
CA GLU A 106 1.09 -6.53 10.73
C GLU A 106 0.48 -7.75 11.42
N PHE A 107 0.89 -8.95 11.01
CA PHE A 107 0.31 -10.18 11.54
C PHE A 107 1.36 -11.27 11.71
N GLU A 108 1.04 -12.20 12.61
CA GLU A 108 1.78 -13.43 12.83
C GLU A 108 0.90 -14.63 12.49
N TYR A 109 1.51 -15.64 11.87
CA TYR A 109 0.86 -16.90 11.56
C TYR A 109 1.80 -18.07 11.80
N MET A 110 1.22 -19.25 12.03
CA MET A 110 1.98 -20.48 12.19
C MET A 110 2.19 -21.15 10.82
N GLU A 111 3.45 -21.42 10.48
CA GLU A 111 3.82 -22.25 9.34
C GLU A 111 4.51 -23.50 9.88
N GLY A 112 3.72 -24.55 10.13
CA GLY A 112 4.16 -25.71 10.92
C GLY A 112 4.40 -25.30 12.37
N GLU A 113 5.59 -25.58 12.90
CA GLU A 113 5.98 -25.22 14.28
C GLU A 113 6.62 -23.82 14.39
N LYS A 114 6.81 -23.10 13.28
CA LYS A 114 7.49 -21.80 13.28
C LYS A 114 6.47 -20.66 13.19
N ILE A 115 6.60 -19.70 14.09
CA ILE A 115 5.88 -18.43 14.01
C ILE A 115 6.59 -17.56 12.96
N ARG A 116 5.83 -17.06 12.00
CA ARG A 116 6.31 -16.10 11.01
C ARG A 116 5.51 -14.82 11.10
N ASN A 117 6.19 -13.71 10.92
CA ASN A 117 5.58 -12.40 10.81
C ASN A 117 5.58 -11.91 9.37
N GLY A 118 4.61 -11.07 9.04
CA GLY A 118 4.54 -10.41 7.76
C GLY A 118 3.53 -9.27 7.77
N ILE A 119 3.38 -8.66 6.61
CA ILE A 119 2.35 -7.65 6.38
C ILE A 119 1.22 -8.25 5.56
N LEU A 120 0.00 -8.00 6.00
CA LEU A 120 -1.24 -8.48 5.41
C LEU A 120 -2.02 -7.33 4.79
N ILE A 121 -2.44 -7.51 3.55
CA ILE A 121 -3.40 -6.65 2.86
C ILE A 121 -4.74 -7.39 2.80
N SER A 122 -5.77 -6.81 3.38
CA SER A 122 -7.12 -7.38 3.41
C SER A 122 -8.15 -6.37 2.90
N LYS A 123 -9.26 -6.85 2.33
CA LYS A 123 -10.46 -6.02 2.14
C LYS A 123 -11.28 -5.88 3.41
N GLU A 124 -11.11 -6.81 4.34
CA GLU A 124 -11.81 -6.80 5.61
C GLU A 124 -11.20 -5.74 6.53
N LYS A 125 -12.06 -4.97 7.19
CA LYS A 125 -11.64 -3.90 8.07
C LYS A 125 -11.29 -4.39 9.48
N ASP A 126 -11.97 -5.45 9.91
CA ASP A 126 -11.95 -5.94 11.28
C ASP A 126 -11.53 -7.42 11.28
N LEU A 127 -10.25 -7.68 11.02
CA LEU A 127 -9.65 -8.99 11.24
C LEU A 127 -9.19 -9.11 12.70
N GLN A 128 -9.47 -10.24 13.33
CA GLN A 128 -9.12 -10.51 14.71
C GLN A 128 -8.15 -11.69 14.81
N GLU A 129 -7.57 -11.84 16.00
CA GLU A 129 -6.86 -13.07 16.36
C GLU A 129 -7.81 -14.26 16.21
N ASP A 130 -7.24 -15.41 15.88
CA ASP A 130 -7.94 -16.65 15.62
C ASP A 130 -8.82 -16.72 14.36
N ASP A 131 -8.96 -15.64 13.58
CA ASP A 131 -9.67 -15.67 12.31
C ASP A 131 -9.00 -16.63 11.31
N SER A 132 -9.83 -17.39 10.60
CA SER A 132 -9.40 -18.29 9.53
C SER A 132 -9.49 -17.58 8.18
N ILE A 133 -8.34 -17.38 7.54
CA ILE A 133 -8.21 -16.68 6.27
C ILE A 133 -7.44 -17.52 5.26
N LYS A 134 -7.67 -17.27 3.97
CA LYS A 134 -6.73 -17.73 2.93
C LYS A 134 -5.65 -16.70 2.73
N LEU A 135 -4.41 -17.11 2.91
CA LEU A 135 -3.21 -16.32 2.74
C LEU A 135 -2.61 -16.56 1.35
N TYR A 136 -2.35 -15.49 0.61
CA TYR A 136 -1.67 -15.55 -0.68
C TYR A 136 -0.42 -14.69 -0.66
N SER A 137 0.75 -15.28 -0.92
CA SER A 137 2.00 -14.52 -0.97
C SER A 137 2.06 -13.67 -2.24
N ILE A 138 2.32 -12.38 -2.07
CA ILE A 138 2.46 -11.40 -3.16
C ILE A 138 3.87 -10.80 -3.24
N GLY A 139 4.74 -11.18 -2.30
CA GLY A 139 6.11 -10.68 -2.23
C GLY A 139 6.80 -11.15 -0.95
N ASN A 140 8.01 -10.62 -0.70
CA ASN A 140 8.78 -10.97 0.48
C ASN A 140 8.08 -10.49 1.76
N LYS A 141 7.66 -11.43 2.62
CA LYS A 141 6.87 -11.18 3.84
C LYS A 141 5.58 -10.37 3.62
N MET A 142 5.07 -10.30 2.39
CA MET A 142 3.84 -9.59 2.05
C MET A 142 2.79 -10.58 1.56
N PHE A 143 1.59 -10.44 2.12
CA PHE A 143 0.49 -11.37 1.90
C PHE A 143 -0.80 -10.62 1.62
N TYR A 144 -1.65 -11.22 0.81
CA TYR A 144 -3.01 -10.78 0.55
C TYR A 144 -3.99 -11.81 1.14
N SER A 145 -4.99 -11.36 1.90
CA SER A 145 -5.99 -12.26 2.49
C SER A 145 -7.36 -12.18 1.83
N ILE A 146 -8.05 -13.33 1.86
CA ILE A 146 -9.49 -13.41 1.65
C ILE A 146 -10.11 -14.22 2.78
N LYS A 147 -11.29 -13.81 3.24
CA LYS A 147 -12.04 -14.56 4.24
C LYS A 147 -12.44 -15.92 3.68
N ILE A 148 -12.31 -16.96 4.49
CA ILE A 148 -12.87 -18.27 4.15
C ILE A 148 -14.36 -18.16 4.45
N ASN A 149 -15.19 -17.98 3.43
CA ASN A 149 -16.62 -18.16 3.62
C ASN A 149 -16.86 -19.65 3.86
N GLU A 150 -17.23 -20.00 5.09
CA GLU A 150 -17.89 -21.27 5.36
C GLU A 150 -19.13 -21.33 4.45
N LYS A 151 -19.19 -22.38 3.64
CA LYS A 151 -20.25 -22.60 2.66
C LYS A 151 -21.36 -23.40 3.29
#